data_AF-A0AAN1HPQ3-F1
#
_entry.id   AF-A0AAN1HPQ3-F1
#
_cell.length_a   1.000
_cell.length_b   1.000
_cell.length_c   1.000
_cell.angle_alpha   90.00
_cell.angle_beta   90.00
_cell.angle_gamma   90.00
#
_symmetry.space_group_name_H-M   'P 1'
#
loop_
_entity.id
_entity.type
_entity.pdbx_description
1 polymer ?
#
loop_
_entity_poly.entity_id
_entity_poly.type
_entity_poly.pdbx_seq_one_letter_code
_entity_poly.pdbx_strand_id
1 'polypeptide(L)'
;MRAPIGEVPGAVALRLQTIEHLVHGWDLARAIGQKALFDEATVEREIEFARGLTARMPSGPGAPFAPSRPAPDDAPALDRLAALLGRDITE
;
A
#
# COMPACT_ATOMS: atom_id res chain seq x y z
N MET A 1 -8.01 -10.08 16.93
CA MET A 1 -8.19 -8.72 17.48
C MET A 1 -9.36 -8.05 16.79
N ARG A 2 -10.05 -7.15 17.49
CA ARG A 2 -11.20 -6.43 16.93
C ARG A 2 -10.72 -5.18 16.21
N ALA A 3 -10.96 -5.11 14.91
CA ALA A 3 -10.69 -3.95 14.04
C ALA A 3 -12.02 -3.37 13.50
N PRO A 4 -12.02 -2.16 12.90
CA PRO A 4 -13.22 -1.59 12.28
C PRO A 4 -13.83 -2.50 11.19
N ILE A 5 -13.00 -3.31 10.53
CA ILE A 5 -13.39 -4.28 9.51
C ILE A 5 -13.85 -5.64 10.09
N GLY A 6 -13.97 -5.76 11.41
CA GLY A 6 -14.34 -7.00 12.10
C GLY A 6 -13.17 -7.67 12.83
N GLU A 7 -13.35 -8.94 13.18
CA GLU A 7 -12.29 -9.72 13.82
C GLU A 7 -11.28 -10.22 12.81
N VAL A 8 -10.01 -9.90 13.05
CA VAL A 8 -8.88 -10.35 12.23
C VAL A 8 -7.75 -10.90 13.09
N PRO A 9 -6.93 -11.84 12.58
CA PRO A 9 -5.69 -12.23 13.25
C PRO A 9 -4.80 -11.01 13.52
N GLY A 10 -4.14 -10.96 14.68
CA GLY A 10 -3.31 -9.80 15.06
C GLY A 10 -2.22 -9.48 14.05
N ALA A 11 -1.59 -10.51 13.48
CA ALA A 11 -0.60 -10.36 12.43
C ALA A 11 -1.16 -9.70 11.15
N VAL A 12 -2.39 -10.03 10.77
CA VAL A 12 -3.06 -9.41 9.61
C VAL A 12 -3.34 -7.93 9.88
N ALA A 13 -3.84 -7.61 11.08
CA ALA A 13 -4.09 -6.22 11.43
C ALA A 13 -2.80 -5.38 11.47
N LEU A 14 -1.69 -5.95 11.95
CA LEU A 14 -0.39 -5.29 11.93
C LEU A 14 0.10 -5.01 10.50
N ARG A 15 -0.07 -5.98 9.58
CA ARG A 15 0.29 -5.80 8.16
C ARG A 15 -0.56 -4.72 7.51
N LEU A 16 -1.88 -4.74 7.72
CA LEU A 16 -2.79 -3.69 7.26
C LEU A 16 -2.36 -2.31 7.78
N GLN A 17 -2.11 -2.19 9.09
CA GLN A 17 -1.67 -0.92 9.67
C GLN A 17 -0.30 -0.47 9.14
N THR A 18 0.59 -1.40 8.83
CA THR A 18 1.88 -1.06 8.21
C THR A 18 1.67 -0.48 6.81
N ILE A 19 0.82 -1.10 5.98
CA ILE A 19 0.45 -0.58 4.66
C ILE A 19 -0.13 0.84 4.77
N GLU A 20 -1.06 1.07 5.70
CA GLU A 20 -1.68 2.39 5.90
C GLU A 20 -0.61 3.47 6.15
N HIS A 21 0.35 3.20 7.03
CA HIS A 21 1.43 4.15 7.32
C HIS A 21 2.39 4.35 6.14
N LEU A 22 2.76 3.28 5.43
CA LEU A 22 3.66 3.38 4.28
C LEU A 22 3.04 4.24 3.18
N VAL A 23 1.78 3.95 2.82
CA VAL A 23 1.11 4.59 1.70
C VAL A 23 0.72 6.03 2.04
N HIS A 24 0.22 6.29 3.25
CA HIS A 24 -0.08 7.68 3.64
C HIS A 24 1.17 8.50 3.93
N GLY A 25 2.26 7.86 4.37
CA GLY A 25 3.57 8.50 4.41
C GLY A 25 4.06 8.90 3.02
N TRP A 26 3.87 8.03 2.02
CA TRP A 26 4.12 8.33 0.62
C TRP A 26 3.24 9.49 0.12
N ASP A 27 1.92 9.44 0.38
CA ASP A 27 0.96 10.48 -0.02
C ASP A 27 1.38 11.85 0.56
N LEU A 28 1.68 11.89 1.86
CA LEU A 28 2.07 13.12 2.57
C LEU A 28 3.40 13.67 2.07
N ALA A 29 4.43 12.82 1.91
CA ALA A 29 5.74 13.25 1.45
C ALA A 29 5.64 13.89 0.06
N ARG A 30 4.88 13.28 -0.85
CA ARG A 30 4.63 13.82 -2.19
C ARG A 30 3.90 15.17 -2.14
N ALA A 31 2.87 15.29 -1.29
CA ALA A 31 2.09 16.50 -1.12
C ALA A 31 2.92 17.71 -0.61
N ILE A 32 4.00 17.46 0.13
CA ILE A 32 4.88 18.50 0.67
C ILE A 32 6.23 18.61 -0.07
N GLY A 33 6.39 17.92 -1.20
CA GLY A 33 7.63 17.95 -2.00
C GLY A 33 8.84 17.29 -1.33
N GLN A 34 8.60 16.31 -0.46
CA GLN A 34 9.62 15.55 0.26
C GLN A 34 9.66 14.09 -0.23
N LYS A 35 10.73 13.38 0.11
CA LYS A 35 10.82 11.92 -0.09
C LYS A 35 10.55 11.20 1.23
N ALA A 36 9.59 10.27 1.23
CA ALA A 36 9.40 9.35 2.33
C ALA A 36 10.53 8.32 2.35
N LEU A 37 11.13 8.10 3.52
CA LEU A 37 12.20 7.13 3.72
C LEU A 37 11.70 6.04 4.67
N PHE A 38 11.44 4.86 4.12
CA PHE A 38 11.10 3.66 4.88
C PHE A 38 12.10 2.55 4.56
N ASP A 39 12.23 1.59 5.49
CA ASP A 39 13.04 0.39 5.27
C ASP A 39 12.53 -0.41 4.07
N GLU A 40 13.36 -0.55 3.04
CA GLU A 40 12.99 -1.19 1.78
C GLU A 40 12.53 -2.64 1.97
N ALA A 41 13.21 -3.40 2.83
CA ALA A 41 12.84 -4.78 3.13
C ALA A 41 11.44 -4.88 3.76
N THR A 42 11.03 -3.87 4.53
CA THR A 42 9.68 -3.77 5.07
C THR A 42 8.67 -3.47 3.97
N VAL A 43 8.97 -2.54 3.08
CA VAL A 43 8.08 -2.21 1.95
C VAL A 43 7.87 -3.42 1.04
N GLU A 44 8.94 -4.15 0.70
CA GLU A 44 8.83 -5.36 -0.14
C GLU A 44 7.97 -6.45 0.50
N ARG A 45 8.08 -6.66 1.81
CA ARG A 45 7.19 -7.59 2.54
C ARG A 45 5.73 -7.16 2.46
N GLU A 46 5.46 -5.87 2.53
CA GLU A 46 4.09 -5.36 2.40
C GLU A 46 3.58 -5.37 0.96
N ILE A 47 4.44 -5.25 -0.05
CA ILE A 47 4.04 -5.46 -1.46
C ILE A 47 3.49 -6.87 -1.64
N GLU A 48 4.19 -7.89 -1.15
CA GLU A 48 3.74 -9.27 -1.27
C GLU A 48 2.40 -9.50 -0.55
N PHE A 49 2.25 -8.94 0.65
CA PHE A 49 0.98 -9.00 1.37
C PHE A 49 -0.14 -8.24 0.64
N ALA A 50 0.13 -7.03 0.14
CA ALA A 50 -0.81 -6.20 -0.59
C ALA A 50 -1.28 -6.86 -1.90
N ARG A 51 -0.40 -7.57 -2.63
CA ARG A 51 -0.79 -8.34 -3.83
C ARG A 51 -1.81 -9.41 -3.48
N GLY A 52 -1.59 -10.14 -2.38
CA GLY A 52 -2.54 -11.14 -1.89
C GLY A 52 -3.87 -10.54 -1.44
N LEU A 53 -3.83 -9.34 -0.86
CA LEU A 53 -5.01 -8.59 -0.43
C LEU A 53 -5.83 -8.10 -1.63
N THR A 54 -5.22 -7.39 -2.58
CA THR A 54 -5.93 -6.81 -3.74
C THR A 54 -6.50 -7.88 -4.65
N ALA A 55 -5.84 -9.03 -4.80
CA ALA A 55 -6.36 -10.16 -5.56
C ALA A 55 -7.65 -10.79 -4.97
N ARG A 56 -7.94 -10.55 -3.68
CA ARG A 56 -9.09 -11.11 -2.97
C ARG A 56 -10.21 -10.08 -2.74
N MET A 57 -9.92 -8.79 -2.91
CA MET A 57 -10.89 -7.72 -2.70
C MET A 57 -11.70 -7.44 -3.97
N PRO A 58 -12.97 -7.01 -3.85
CA PRO A 58 -13.73 -6.53 -4.98
C PRO A 58 -13.02 -5.37 -5.69
N SER A 59 -13.13 -5.32 -7.02
CA SER A 59 -12.69 -4.20 -7.84
C SER A 59 -13.88 -3.35 -8.30
N GLY A 60 -13.62 -2.10 -8.68
CA GLY A 60 -14.63 -1.19 -9.23
C GLY A 60 -15.21 -0.20 -8.21
N PRO A 61 -16.35 0.44 -8.53
CA PRO A 61 -16.95 1.48 -7.68
C PRO A 61 -17.24 0.97 -6.27
N GLY A 62 -16.74 1.68 -5.26
CA GLY A 62 -16.90 1.30 -3.84
C GLY A 62 -15.87 0.28 -3.32
N ALA A 63 -14.91 -0.14 -4.15
CA ALA A 63 -13.77 -0.93 -3.69
C ALA A 63 -12.88 -0.10 -2.72
N PRO A 64 -12.22 -0.76 -1.75
CA PRO A 64 -11.33 -0.07 -0.80
C PRO A 64 -10.07 0.49 -1.46
N PHE A 65 -9.67 -0.05 -2.62
CA PHE A 65 -8.51 0.37 -3.38
C PHE A 65 -8.94 0.74 -4.79
N ALA A 66 -8.31 1.78 -5.34
CA ALA A 66 -8.37 2.05 -6.77
C ALA A 66 -7.67 0.92 -7.55
N PRO A 67 -7.97 0.76 -8.86
CA PRO A 67 -7.28 -0.23 -9.68
C PRO A 67 -5.76 -0.06 -9.61
N SER A 68 -5.04 -1.18 -9.47
CA SER A 68 -3.58 -1.19 -9.49
C SER A 68 -3.06 -0.59 -10.79
N ARG A 69 -1.97 0.17 -10.68
CA ARG A 69 -1.27 0.80 -11.80
C ARG A 69 0.07 0.12 -12.06
N PRO A 70 0.58 0.15 -13.31
CA PRO A 70 1.92 -0.32 -13.59
C PRO A 70 2.96 0.58 -12.89
N ALA A 71 4.06 -0.04 -12.48
CA ALA A 71 5.26 0.65 -12.04
C ALA A 71 6.47 -0.01 -12.72
N PRO A 72 7.52 0.76 -13.09
CA PRO A 72 8.78 0.19 -13.55
C PRO A 72 9.35 -0.78 -12.50
N ASP A 73 10.01 -1.86 -12.96
CA ASP A 73 10.61 -2.85 -12.06
C ASP A 73 11.75 -2.26 -11.22
N ASP A 74 12.42 -1.22 -11.73
CA ASP A 74 13.47 -0.47 -11.05
C ASP A 74 12.96 0.73 -10.24
N ALA A 75 11.64 0.94 -10.17
CA ALA A 75 11.06 1.98 -9.34
C ALA A 75 11.31 1.68 -7.84
N PRO A 76 11.50 2.72 -7.02
CA PRO A 76 11.60 2.58 -5.57
C PRO A 76 10.45 1.71 -5.03
N ALA A 77 10.75 0.82 -4.07
CA ALA A 77 9.75 -0.11 -3.53
C ALA A 77 8.49 0.62 -3.04
N LEU A 78 8.64 1.80 -2.45
CA LEU A 78 7.50 2.58 -1.96
C LEU A 78 6.60 3.08 -3.10
N ASP A 79 7.17 3.47 -4.24
CA ASP A 79 6.41 3.83 -5.44
C ASP A 79 5.69 2.60 -6.02
N ARG A 80 6.35 1.43 -6.06
CA ARG A 80 5.71 0.18 -6.48
C ARG A 80 4.52 -0.20 -5.60
N LEU A 81 4.64 -0.05 -4.28
CA LEU A 81 3.53 -0.27 -3.35
C LEU A 81 2.39 0.75 -3.58
N ALA A 82 2.73 2.03 -3.76
CA ALA A 82 1.74 3.08 -4.03
C ALA A 82 0.97 2.79 -5.33
N ALA A 83 1.67 2.44 -6.41
CA ALA A 83 1.07 2.06 -7.70
C ALA A 83 0.20 0.80 -7.59
N LEU A 84 0.65 -0.22 -6.85
CA LEU A 84 -0.14 -1.43 -6.56
C LEU A 84 -1.49 -1.09 -5.91
N LEU A 85 -1.53 -0.05 -5.07
CA LEU A 85 -2.72 0.44 -4.39
C LEU A 85 -3.39 1.62 -5.12
N GLY A 86 -3.07 1.77 -6.40
CA GLY A 86 -3.76 2.62 -7.37
C GLY A 86 -3.35 4.09 -7.42
N ARG A 87 -2.29 4.48 -6.70
CA ARG A 87 -1.74 5.84 -6.76
C ARG A 87 -1.03 6.07 -8.08
N ASP A 88 -1.06 7.31 -8.55
CA ASP A 88 -0.27 7.74 -9.68
C ASP A 88 1.16 8.04 -9.25
N ILE A 89 2.14 7.39 -9.88
CA ILE A 89 3.55 7.55 -9.53
C ILE A 89 4.31 8.40 -10.55
N THR A 90 3.65 8.85 -11.62
CA THR A 90 4.22 9.87 -12.51
C THR A 90 4.26 11.22 -11.78
N GLU A 91 5.27 12.03 -12.08
CA GLU A 91 5.30 13.44 -11.66
C GLU A 91 4.38 14.30 -12.53
#